data_AF-A0A1P8K242-F1
#
_entry.id   AF-A0A1P8K242-F1
#
_cell.length_a   1.000
_cell.length_b   1.000
_cell.length_c   1.000
_cell.angle_alpha   90.00
_cell.angle_beta   90.00
_cell.angle_gamma   90.00
#
_symmetry.space_group_name_H-M   'P 1'
#
loop_
_entity.id
_entity.type
_entity.pdbx_description
1 polymer ?
#
loop_
_entity_poly.entity_id
_entity_poly.type
_entity_poly.pdbx_seq_one_letter_code
_entity_poly.pdbx_strand_id
1 'polypeptide(L)'
;MPRPAAPEPKPPRSHHYHVYVVLLSDEVWNSARFRKANPGYQLGRPFVYVGMTGLDPDIRFDKHKAGIQANSFVRDFGLRLLPTLSERYNPMPYAAARDMEIELGMVLRARGYGVWQA
;
A
#
# COMPACT_ATOMS: atom_id res chain seq x y z
N MET A 1 48.01 -10.31 25.45
CA MET A 1 47.15 -9.47 24.59
C MET A 1 45.71 -9.93 24.75
N PRO A 2 44.79 -9.12 25.33
CA PRO A 2 43.38 -9.50 25.36
C PRO A 2 42.79 -9.42 23.95
N ARG A 3 41.98 -10.43 23.61
CA ARG A 3 41.30 -10.58 22.32
C ARG A 3 40.21 -9.50 22.22
N PRO A 4 39.99 -8.84 21.05
CA PRO A 4 38.96 -7.83 20.94
C PRO A 4 37.59 -8.47 21.17
N ALA A 5 36.76 -7.80 21.98
CA ALA A 5 35.39 -8.21 22.23
C ALA A 5 34.60 -8.22 20.91
N ALA A 6 33.73 -9.22 20.73
CA ALA A 6 32.83 -9.28 19.59
C ALA A 6 31.92 -8.04 19.58
N PRO A 7 31.60 -7.48 18.41
CA PRO A 7 30.72 -6.32 18.33
C PRO A 7 29.34 -6.66 18.90
N GLU A 8 28.83 -5.79 19.76
CA GLU A 8 27.49 -5.93 20.33
C GLU A 8 26.42 -5.95 19.23
N PRO A 9 25.35 -6.75 19.39
CA PRO A 9 24.27 -6.80 18.42
C PRO A 9 23.63 -5.42 18.27
N LYS A 10 23.56 -4.91 17.02
CA LYS A 10 22.86 -3.66 16.72
C LYS A 10 21.42 -3.73 17.25
N PRO A 11 20.89 -2.65 17.86
CA PRO A 11 19.50 -2.62 18.29
C PRO A 11 18.59 -2.95 17.10
N PRO A 12 17.49 -3.68 17.31
CA PRO A 12 16.57 -4.01 16.24
C PRO A 12 16.14 -2.71 15.54
N ARG A 13 16.30 -2.65 14.22
CA ARG A 13 15.89 -1.49 13.41
C ARG A 13 14.41 -1.26 13.68
N SER A 14 14.02 -0.03 14.01
CA SER A 14 12.60 0.28 14.21
C SER A 14 11.81 -0.08 12.95
N HIS A 15 10.64 -0.67 13.16
CA HIS A 15 9.69 -0.94 12.08
C HIS A 15 9.29 0.39 11.45
N HIS A 16 9.45 0.49 10.14
CA HIS A 16 9.17 1.70 9.37
C HIS A 16 8.49 1.36 8.03
N TYR A 17 8.03 0.12 7.88
CA TYR A 17 7.20 -0.24 6.74
C TYR A 17 5.74 -0.07 7.09
N HIS A 18 5.01 0.47 6.13
CA HIS A 18 3.59 0.80 6.24
C HIS A 18 2.85 0.18 5.06
N VAL A 19 1.69 -0.41 5.32
CA VAL A 19 0.66 -0.63 4.31
C VAL A 19 -0.23 0.61 4.23
N TYR A 20 -0.64 0.97 3.03
CA TYR A 20 -1.51 2.11 2.80
C TYR A 20 -2.57 1.82 1.73
N VAL A 21 -3.70 2.51 1.86
CA VAL A 21 -4.79 2.44 0.90
C VAL A 21 -5.07 3.84 0.35
N VAL A 22 -5.15 3.95 -0.96
CA VAL A 22 -5.51 5.20 -1.66
C VAL A 22 -6.88 5.02 -2.29
N LEU A 23 -7.78 5.99 -2.09
CA LEU A 23 -9.02 6.10 -2.84
C LEU A 23 -8.71 6.56 -4.27
N LEU A 24 -9.23 5.84 -5.26
CA LEU A 24 -9.11 6.18 -6.68
C LEU A 24 -10.40 6.83 -7.17
N SER A 25 -10.31 7.72 -8.17
CA SER A 25 -11.48 8.28 -8.85
C SER A 25 -12.19 7.22 -9.70
N ASP A 26 -13.49 7.40 -9.91
CA ASP A 26 -14.32 6.48 -10.71
C ASP A 26 -13.87 6.38 -12.18
N GLU A 27 -13.15 7.38 -12.68
CA GLU A 27 -12.55 7.38 -14.01
C GLU A 27 -11.58 6.21 -14.22
N VAL A 28 -11.02 5.65 -13.14
CA VAL A 28 -10.16 4.46 -13.21
C VAL A 28 -10.87 3.27 -13.86
N TRP A 29 -12.21 3.20 -13.76
CA TRP A 29 -13.03 2.16 -14.37
C TRP A 29 -12.95 2.15 -15.91
N ASN A 30 -12.57 3.28 -16.54
CA ASN A 30 -12.34 3.33 -17.99
C ASN A 30 -11.14 2.48 -18.42
N SER A 31 -10.22 2.16 -17.51
CA SER A 31 -9.10 1.27 -17.79
C SER A 31 -9.57 -0.18 -17.92
N ALA A 32 -9.44 -0.75 -19.12
CA ALA A 32 -9.73 -2.16 -19.37
C ALA A 32 -8.92 -3.11 -18.46
N ARG A 33 -7.66 -2.75 -18.15
CA ARG A 33 -6.80 -3.52 -17.25
C ARG A 33 -7.33 -3.51 -15.82
N PHE A 34 -7.81 -2.35 -15.33
CA PHE A 34 -8.39 -2.24 -14.00
C PHE A 34 -9.67 -3.08 -13.87
N ARG A 35 -10.56 -3.01 -14.87
CA ARG A 35 -11.79 -3.83 -14.91
C ARG A 35 -11.47 -5.33 -14.94
N LYS A 36 -10.51 -5.74 -15.78
CA LYS A 36 -10.08 -7.15 -15.86
C LYS A 36 -9.53 -7.68 -14.54
N ALA A 37 -8.86 -6.84 -13.76
CA ALA A 37 -8.37 -7.22 -12.42
C ALA A 37 -9.47 -7.28 -11.35
N ASN A 38 -10.67 -6.79 -11.64
CA ASN A 38 -11.77 -6.67 -10.68
C ASN A 38 -13.09 -7.28 -11.20
N PRO A 39 -13.12 -8.58 -11.57
CA PRO A 39 -14.33 -9.22 -12.08
C PRO A 39 -15.44 -9.35 -11.02
N GLY A 40 -15.09 -9.34 -9.73
CA GLY A 40 -16.03 -9.43 -8.60
C GLY A 40 -16.43 -8.07 -8.00
N TYR A 41 -16.16 -6.96 -8.70
CA TYR A 41 -16.53 -5.63 -8.22
C TYR A 41 -18.05 -5.49 -8.05
N GLN A 42 -18.48 -4.88 -6.93
CA GLN A 42 -19.88 -4.59 -6.65
C GLN A 42 -20.16 -3.10 -6.89
N LEU A 43 -21.18 -2.79 -7.69
CA LEU A 43 -21.56 -1.41 -8.00
C LEU A 43 -21.77 -0.57 -6.73
N GLY A 44 -21.20 0.63 -6.71
CA GLY A 44 -21.28 1.57 -5.59
C GLY A 44 -20.21 1.34 -4.51
N ARG A 45 -19.37 0.31 -4.63
CA ARG A 45 -18.20 0.16 -3.77
C ARG A 45 -17.05 1.06 -4.24
N PRO A 46 -16.18 1.52 -3.33
CA PRO A 46 -15.04 2.35 -3.71
C PRO A 46 -14.02 1.61 -4.58
N PHE A 47 -13.33 2.36 -5.45
CA PHE A 47 -12.10 1.93 -6.09
C PHE A 47 -10.89 2.33 -5.25
N VAL A 48 -9.98 1.39 -5.02
CA VAL A 48 -8.83 1.61 -4.16
C VAL A 48 -7.55 1.03 -4.73
N TYR A 49 -6.44 1.64 -4.38
CA TYR A 49 -5.10 1.07 -4.54
C TYR A 49 -4.57 0.63 -3.18
N VAL A 50 -3.97 -0.55 -3.12
CA VAL A 50 -3.27 -1.06 -1.92
C VAL A 50 -1.79 -1.20 -2.25
N GLY A 51 -0.92 -0.76 -1.34
CA GLY A 51 0.52 -0.93 -1.47
C GLY A 51 1.24 -0.87 -0.13
N MET A 52 2.53 -1.17 -0.16
CA MET A 52 3.44 -0.99 0.99
C MET A 52 4.58 -0.01 0.68
N THR A 53 5.16 0.56 1.72
CA THR A 53 6.26 1.53 1.62
C THR A 53 7.13 1.52 2.88
N GLY A 54 8.43 1.79 2.73
CA GLY A 54 9.34 2.08 3.85
C GLY A 54 9.44 3.59 4.17
N LEU A 55 8.58 4.39 3.55
CA LEU A 55 8.40 5.82 3.82
C LEU A 55 7.10 6.03 4.59
N ASP A 56 6.93 7.22 5.14
CA ASP A 56 5.62 7.68 5.57
C ASP A 56 4.60 7.61 4.40
N PRO A 57 3.36 7.11 4.62
CA PRO A 57 2.33 7.01 3.58
C PRO A 57 2.00 8.33 2.88
N ASP A 58 1.99 9.47 3.59
CA ASP A 58 1.72 10.78 3.00
C ASP A 58 2.85 11.16 2.03
N ILE A 59 4.11 11.01 2.46
CA ILE A 59 5.28 11.24 1.58
C ILE A 59 5.25 10.30 0.38
N ARG A 60 4.84 9.03 0.58
CA ARG A 60 4.74 8.06 -0.52
C ARG A 60 3.67 8.47 -1.52
N PHE A 61 2.53 8.96 -1.03
CA PHE A 61 1.43 9.46 -1.85
C PHE A 61 1.84 10.71 -2.64
N ASP A 62 2.50 11.67 -2.01
CA ASP A 62 3.02 12.86 -2.68
C ASP A 62 4.00 12.51 -3.80
N LYS A 63 4.90 11.55 -3.55
CA LYS A 63 5.80 11.04 -4.59
C LYS A 63 5.05 10.42 -5.76
N HIS A 64 3.98 9.65 -5.51
CA HIS A 64 3.14 9.13 -6.59
C HIS A 64 2.52 10.26 -7.42
N LYS A 65 1.94 11.28 -6.76
CA LYS A 65 1.31 12.42 -7.43
C LYS A 65 2.32 13.28 -8.21
N ALA A 66 3.56 13.36 -7.74
CA ALA A 66 4.67 14.02 -8.43
C ALA A 66 5.31 13.17 -9.55
N GLY A 67 4.86 11.92 -9.76
CA GLY A 67 5.43 11.02 -10.78
C GLY A 67 6.78 10.39 -10.42
N ILE A 68 7.19 10.48 -9.15
CA ILE A 68 8.45 9.94 -8.66
C ILE A 68 8.22 8.52 -8.14
N GLN A 69 8.85 7.52 -8.79
CA GLN A 69 8.65 6.10 -8.47
C GLN A 69 7.15 5.76 -8.32
N ALA A 70 6.36 6.24 -9.28
CA ALA A 70 4.92 6.28 -9.17
C ALA A 70 4.22 5.10 -9.83
N ASN A 71 3.13 4.63 -9.24
CA ASN A 71 2.16 3.79 -9.92
C ASN A 71 1.23 4.69 -10.75
N SER A 72 1.00 4.33 -12.01
CA SER A 72 0.17 5.13 -12.92
C SER A 72 -1.25 5.34 -12.39
N PHE A 73 -1.86 4.32 -11.75
CA PHE A 73 -3.21 4.45 -11.22
C PHE A 73 -3.28 5.42 -10.05
N VAL A 74 -2.31 5.40 -9.14
CA VAL A 74 -2.24 6.35 -8.03
C VAL A 74 -1.92 7.76 -8.53
N ARG A 75 -0.99 7.89 -9.48
CA ARG A 75 -0.62 9.18 -10.08
C ARG A 75 -1.81 9.83 -10.77
N ASP A 76 -2.47 9.10 -11.67
CA ASP A 76 -3.53 9.64 -12.54
C ASP A 76 -4.88 9.72 -11.84
N PHE A 77 -5.24 8.72 -11.02
CA PHE A 77 -6.58 8.62 -10.41
C PHE A 77 -6.60 8.70 -8.88
N GLY A 78 -5.46 8.74 -8.21
CA GLY A 78 -5.40 8.82 -6.74
C GLY A 78 -5.97 10.15 -6.22
N LEU A 79 -6.97 10.05 -5.35
CA LEU A 79 -7.68 11.18 -4.73
C LEU A 79 -7.14 11.51 -3.33
N ARG A 80 -7.06 10.51 -2.44
CA ARG A 80 -6.60 10.67 -1.05
C ARG A 80 -6.26 9.34 -0.40
N LEU A 81 -5.50 9.36 0.68
CA LEU A 81 -5.31 8.20 1.54
C LEU A 81 -6.59 7.86 2.32
N LEU A 82 -6.74 6.58 2.68
CA LEU A 82 -7.78 6.05 3.56
C LEU A 82 -7.16 5.39 4.81
N PRO A 83 -6.66 6.18 5.78
CA PRO A 83 -5.98 5.65 6.97
C PRO A 83 -6.83 4.66 7.77
N THR A 84 -8.15 4.87 7.80
CA THR A 84 -9.11 3.98 8.48
C THR A 84 -9.06 2.53 8.00
N LEU A 85 -8.51 2.25 6.81
CA LEU A 85 -8.39 0.90 6.26
C LEU A 85 -7.03 0.24 6.56
N SER A 86 -6.00 0.98 6.94
CA SER A 86 -4.63 0.46 7.06
C SER A 86 -3.85 0.85 8.32
N GLU A 87 -4.17 1.99 8.95
CA GLU A 87 -3.38 2.59 10.02
C GLU A 87 -3.21 1.68 11.23
N ARG A 88 -4.25 0.92 11.58
CA ARG A 88 -4.23 -0.04 12.71
C ARG A 88 -3.16 -1.14 12.62
N TYR A 89 -2.60 -1.37 11.43
CA TYR A 89 -1.58 -2.38 11.21
C TYR A 89 -0.16 -1.80 11.27
N ASN A 90 -0.01 -0.48 11.19
CA ASN A 90 1.27 0.18 11.02
C ASN A 90 1.88 0.66 12.35
N PRO A 91 3.22 0.77 12.44
CA PRO A 91 4.22 0.28 11.50
C PRO A 91 4.54 -1.21 11.70
N MET A 92 5.16 -1.85 10.70
CA MET A 92 5.48 -3.28 10.75
C MET A 92 6.82 -3.63 10.06
N PRO A 93 7.38 -4.83 10.30
CA PRO A 93 8.52 -5.33 9.54
C PRO A 93 8.21 -5.44 8.03
N TYR A 94 9.23 -5.39 7.19
CA TYR A 94 9.08 -5.53 5.73
C TYR A 94 8.28 -6.76 5.32
N ALA A 95 8.63 -7.94 5.86
CA ALA A 95 7.96 -9.19 5.52
C ALA A 95 6.46 -9.14 5.88
N ALA A 96 6.13 -8.63 7.07
CA ALA A 96 4.76 -8.42 7.49
C ALA A 96 4.02 -7.42 6.59
N ALA A 97 4.67 -6.33 6.17
CA ALA A 97 4.07 -5.33 5.28
C ALA A 97 3.71 -5.91 3.91
N ARG A 98 4.60 -6.72 3.35
CA ARG A 98 4.36 -7.41 2.09
C ARG A 98 3.19 -8.39 2.20
N ASP A 99 3.13 -9.18 3.27
CA ASP A 99 2.09 -10.18 3.45
C ASP A 99 0.72 -9.49 3.74
N MET A 100 0.73 -8.43 4.56
CA MET A 100 -0.46 -7.60 4.86
C MET A 100 -1.00 -6.88 3.62
N GLU A 101 -0.14 -6.43 2.70
CA GLU A 101 -0.57 -5.81 1.45
C GLU A 101 -1.47 -6.75 0.63
N ILE A 102 -1.06 -8.02 0.53
CA ILE A 102 -1.80 -9.09 -0.17
C ILE A 102 -3.10 -9.38 0.57
N GLU A 103 -3.04 -9.61 1.88
CA GLU A 103 -4.21 -9.93 2.70
C GLU A 103 -5.26 -8.81 2.64
N LEU A 104 -4.85 -7.56 2.82
CA LEU A 104 -5.75 -6.41 2.76
C LEU A 104 -6.39 -6.27 1.37
N GLY A 105 -5.62 -6.49 0.30
CA GLY A 105 -6.14 -6.53 -1.06
C GLY A 105 -7.21 -7.61 -1.26
N MET A 106 -7.00 -8.81 -0.70
CA MET A 106 -7.97 -9.90 -0.74
C MET A 106 -9.24 -9.57 0.05
N VAL A 107 -9.10 -9.06 1.27
CA VAL A 107 -10.23 -8.69 2.15
C VAL A 107 -11.10 -7.60 1.51
N LEU A 108 -10.49 -6.57 0.91
CA LEU A 108 -11.22 -5.50 0.25
C LEU A 108 -11.97 -6.01 -1.00
N ARG A 109 -11.34 -6.87 -1.81
CA ARG A 109 -12.02 -7.53 -2.95
C ARG A 109 -13.20 -8.38 -2.50
N ALA A 110 -13.04 -9.15 -1.43
CA ALA A 110 -14.13 -9.95 -0.86
C ALA A 110 -15.30 -9.09 -0.36
N ARG A 111 -15.04 -7.84 0.04
CA ARG A 111 -16.06 -6.84 0.41
C ARG A 111 -16.67 -6.10 -0.80
N GLY A 112 -16.28 -6.48 -2.03
CA GLY A 112 -16.81 -5.94 -3.28
C GLY A 112 -16.10 -4.69 -3.81
N TYR A 113 -14.99 -4.25 -3.19
CA TYR A 113 -14.21 -3.12 -3.67
C TYR A 113 -13.53 -3.45 -5.00
N GLY A 114 -13.35 -2.46 -5.86
CA GLY A 114 -12.42 -2.60 -6.99
C GLY A 114 -11.02 -2.23 -6.53
N VAL A 115 -10.10 -3.19 -6.54
CA VAL A 115 -8.78 -3.06 -5.94
C VAL A 115 -7.70 -3.19 -7.01
N TRP A 116 -6.79 -2.23 -7.04
CA TRP A 116 -5.51 -2.35 -7.72
C TRP A 116 -4.39 -2.62 -6.73
N GLN A 117 -3.53 -3.57 -7.07
CA GLN A 117 -2.33 -3.92 -6.32
C GLN A 117 -1.28 -4.34 -7.36
N ALA A 118 -0.08 -3.78 -7.31
CA ALA A 118 1.00 -4.05 -8.27
C ALA A 118 2.37 -3.88 -7.63
#